data_AF-L9XJJ8-F1
#
_entry.id   AF-L9XJJ8-F1
#
_cell.length_a   1.000
_cell.length_b   1.000
_cell.length_c   1.000
_cell.angle_alpha   90.00
_cell.angle_beta   90.00
_cell.angle_gamma   90.00
#
_symmetry.space_group_name_H-M   'P 1'
#
loop_
_entity.id
_entity.type
_entity.pdbx_description
1 polymer ?
#
loop_
_entity_poly.entity_id
_entity_poly.type
_entity_poly.pdbx_seq_one_letter_code
_entity_poly.pdbx_strand_id
1 'polypeptide(L)'
;MVETHLPELEGEQVRYNDDTWEFTGTIDVKQNGNRIRAAAMKPERVRGNTGTLNFTLDDPPASLNPGNLGEFRCELQRAANGPTLLVDRTHTADSYTLDSLSYD
;
A
#
# COMPACT_ATOMS: atom_id res chain seq x y z
N MET A 1 13.48 0.34 -8.47
CA MET A 1 12.48 0.86 -7.51
C MET A 1 11.68 1.87 -8.30
N VAL A 2 10.36 1.72 -8.34
CA VAL A 2 9.48 2.68 -9.00
C VAL A 2 8.49 3.17 -7.97
N GLU A 3 8.61 4.46 -7.69
CA GLU A 3 7.65 5.24 -6.93
C GLU A 3 6.54 5.67 -7.91
N THR A 4 5.29 5.54 -7.48
CA THR A 4 4.15 6.06 -8.21
C THR A 4 3.15 6.66 -7.25
N HIS A 5 2.38 7.63 -7.75
CA HIS A 5 1.34 8.30 -7.00
C HIS A 5 -0.02 7.79 -7.46
N LEU A 6 -0.83 7.35 -6.49
CA LEU A 6 -2.17 6.82 -6.66
C LEU A 6 -3.15 7.72 -5.89
N PRO A 7 -3.80 8.69 -6.56
CA PRO A 7 -4.69 9.64 -5.90
C PRO A 7 -5.90 8.95 -5.25
N GLU A 8 -6.30 7.77 -5.72
CA GLU A 8 -7.37 6.98 -5.11
C GLU A 8 -7.05 6.45 -3.71
N LEU A 9 -5.77 6.42 -3.33
CA LEU A 9 -5.35 6.07 -1.97
C LEU A 9 -5.13 7.31 -1.09
N GLU A 10 -5.12 8.52 -1.63
CA GLU A 10 -4.89 9.71 -0.83
C GLU A 10 -6.04 9.96 0.14
N GLY A 11 -5.73 10.12 1.43
CA GLY A 11 -6.74 10.30 2.48
C GLY A 11 -7.38 9.01 3.00
N GLU A 12 -7.08 7.85 2.39
CA GLU A 12 -7.55 6.55 2.90
C GLU A 12 -6.91 6.25 4.26
N GLN A 13 -7.72 5.72 5.19
CA GLN A 13 -7.29 5.52 6.57
C GLN A 13 -7.26 4.05 6.97
N VAL A 14 -6.14 3.68 7.61
CA VAL A 14 -5.90 2.34 8.14
C VAL A 14 -5.49 2.40 9.60
N ARG A 15 -5.94 1.42 10.37
CA ARG A 15 -5.54 1.26 11.78
C ARG A 15 -4.46 0.19 11.88
N TYR A 16 -3.34 0.53 12.50
CA TYR A 16 -2.22 -0.38 12.70
C TYR A 16 -1.48 -0.04 14.00
N ASN A 17 -1.20 -1.05 14.83
CA ASN A 17 -0.56 -0.90 16.15
C ASN A 17 -1.22 0.21 17.00
N ASP A 18 -2.55 0.14 17.16
CA ASP A 18 -3.39 1.10 17.90
C ASP A 18 -3.45 2.54 17.35
N ASP A 19 -2.62 2.88 16.36
CA ASP A 19 -2.61 4.17 15.69
C ASP A 19 -3.44 4.15 14.40
N THR A 20 -3.97 5.32 14.03
CA THR A 20 -4.57 5.58 12.72
C THR A 20 -3.55 6.25 11.81
N TRP A 21 -3.43 5.71 10.60
CA TRP A 21 -2.54 6.20 9.55
C TRP A 21 -3.36 6.56 8.32
N GLU A 22 -3.08 7.71 7.75
CA GLU A 22 -3.69 8.24 6.54
C GLU A 22 -2.70 8.16 5.39
N PHE A 23 -3.09 7.52 4.30
CA PHE A 23 -2.27 7.35 3.11
C PHE A 23 -2.09 8.68 2.38
N THR A 24 -0.88 8.90 1.87
CA THR A 24 -0.51 10.10 1.10
C THR A 24 -0.67 9.91 -0.42
N GLY A 25 -1.17 8.75 -0.85
CA GLY A 25 -1.24 8.34 -2.26
C GLY A 25 0.09 7.85 -2.84
N THR A 26 1.24 8.12 -2.20
CA THR A 26 2.53 7.65 -2.69
C THR A 26 2.78 6.18 -2.34
N ILE A 27 3.09 5.39 -3.35
CA ILE A 27 3.48 3.99 -3.19
C ILE A 27 4.79 3.65 -3.92
N ASP A 28 5.52 2.67 -3.40
CA ASP A 28 6.66 2.05 -4.07
C ASP A 28 6.42 0.56 -4.27
N VAL A 29 6.71 0.08 -5.48
CA VAL A 29 6.72 -1.34 -5.78
C VAL A 29 8.14 -1.90 -5.63
N LYS A 30 8.27 -2.94 -4.82
CA LYS A 30 9.52 -3.60 -4.43
C LYS A 30 9.48 -5.09 -4.73
N GLN A 31 10.64 -5.74 -4.64
CA GLN A 31 10.79 -7.20 -4.69
C GLN A 31 10.05 -7.85 -5.88
N ASN A 32 10.26 -7.30 -7.09
CA ASN A 32 9.61 -7.79 -8.33
C ASN A 32 8.09 -7.84 -8.26
N GLY A 33 7.48 -6.92 -7.54
CA GLY A 33 6.03 -6.85 -7.37
C GLY A 33 5.54 -7.48 -6.08
N ASN A 34 6.32 -8.31 -5.39
CA ASN A 34 5.84 -9.04 -4.20
C ASN A 34 5.61 -8.15 -2.97
N ARG A 35 6.08 -6.90 -2.99
CA ARG A 35 5.93 -5.97 -1.86
C ARG A 35 5.58 -4.57 -2.33
N ILE A 36 4.55 -4.00 -1.73
CA ILE A 36 4.16 -2.59 -1.91
C ILE A 36 4.46 -1.85 -0.62
N ARG A 37 5.06 -0.68 -0.74
CA ARG A 37 5.24 0.26 0.37
C ARG A 37 4.34 1.44 0.13
N ALA A 38 3.48 1.78 1.07
CA ALA A 38 2.61 2.94 0.97
C ALA A 38 3.00 3.96 2.04
N ALA A 39 3.27 5.18 1.61
CA ALA A 39 3.59 6.28 2.51
C ALA A 39 2.32 6.78 3.19
N ALA A 40 2.39 6.91 4.51
CA ALA A 40 1.29 7.33 5.34
C ALA A 40 1.74 8.29 6.45
N MET A 41 0.81 9.05 6.99
CA MET A 41 1.02 9.99 8.08
C MET A 41 -0.04 9.83 9.15
N LYS A 42 0.28 10.19 10.40
CA LYS A 42 -0.73 10.26 11.46
C LYS A 42 -1.54 11.55 11.33
N PRO A 43 -2.87 11.50 11.06
CA PRO A 43 -3.67 12.70 10.84
C PRO A 43 -3.80 13.58 12.10
N GLU A 44 -3.74 12.97 13.29
CA GLU A 44 -3.96 13.67 14.57
C GLU A 44 -2.70 14.39 15.13
N ARG A 45 -1.51 14.24 14.52
CA ARG A 45 -0.27 14.84 15.05
C ARG A 45 0.15 16.07 14.27
N VAL A 46 0.22 17.20 15.00
CA VAL A 46 0.67 18.53 14.52
C VAL A 46 2.06 18.53 13.87
N ARG A 47 2.91 17.53 14.17
CA ARG A 47 4.25 17.40 13.58
C ARG A 47 4.39 16.26 12.57
N GLY A 48 3.28 15.63 12.16
CA GLY A 48 3.22 14.64 11.09
C GLY A 48 4.23 13.51 11.25
N ASN A 49 3.97 12.55 12.14
CA ASN A 49 4.75 11.32 12.11
C ASN A 49 4.45 10.64 10.77
N THR A 50 5.45 10.63 9.89
CA THR A 50 5.43 9.86 8.66
C THR A 50 5.83 8.42 8.95
N GLY A 51 5.30 7.51 8.16
CA GLY A 51 5.57 6.10 8.25
C GLY A 51 5.31 5.46 6.91
N THR A 52 5.92 4.30 6.70
CA THR A 52 5.73 3.50 5.51
C THR A 52 5.09 2.19 5.90
N LEU A 53 3.86 1.97 5.44
CA LEU A 53 3.15 0.71 5.61
C LEU A 53 3.58 -0.26 4.51
N ASN A 54 3.97 -1.46 4.90
CA ASN A 54 4.49 -2.48 4.01
C ASN A 54 3.45 -3.57 3.82
N PHE A 55 3.07 -3.78 2.58
CA PHE A 55 2.12 -4.78 2.14
C PHE A 55 2.85 -5.87 1.37
N THR A 56 2.55 -7.13 1.68
CA THR A 56 3.16 -8.30 1.06
C THR A 56 2.09 -9.06 0.27
N LEU A 57 2.45 -9.52 -0.92
CA LEU A 57 1.56 -10.30 -1.77
C LEU A 57 1.13 -11.60 -1.10
N ASP A 58 -0.16 -11.90 -1.12
CA ASP A 58 -0.71 -13.09 -0.48
C ASP A 58 -0.41 -14.37 -1.28
N ASP A 59 -0.54 -14.34 -2.61
CA ASP A 59 -0.31 -15.50 -3.50
C ASP A 59 0.71 -15.16 -4.61
N PRO A 60 2.00 -15.53 -4.44
CA PRO A 60 3.02 -15.30 -5.44
C PRO A 60 2.94 -16.31 -6.60
N PRO A 61 3.43 -15.93 -7.80
CA PRO A 61 4.23 -14.74 -8.10
C PRO A 61 3.41 -13.48 -8.38
N ALA A 62 3.98 -12.30 -8.07
CA ALA A 62 3.36 -11.02 -8.41
C ALA A 62 3.18 -10.85 -9.91
N SER A 63 2.02 -10.34 -10.32
CA SER A 63 1.80 -9.87 -11.69
C SER A 63 2.41 -8.49 -11.92
N LEU A 64 2.61 -7.71 -10.84
CA LEU A 64 3.08 -6.32 -10.86
C LEU A 64 4.58 -6.23 -11.19
N ASN A 65 4.92 -5.74 -12.38
CA ASN A 65 6.31 -5.61 -12.81
C ASN A 65 6.86 -4.22 -12.46
N PRO A 66 7.85 -4.08 -11.55
CA PRO A 66 8.39 -2.77 -11.21
C PRO A 66 9.07 -2.06 -12.38
N GLY A 67 9.54 -2.76 -13.41
CA GLY A 67 10.11 -2.15 -14.61
C GLY A 67 9.06 -1.61 -15.59
N ASN A 68 7.81 -2.03 -15.45
CA ASN A 68 6.67 -1.58 -16.25
C ASN A 68 5.37 -1.82 -15.47
N LEU A 69 4.97 -0.82 -14.68
CA LEU A 69 3.77 -0.93 -13.85
C LEU A 69 2.49 -0.99 -14.69
N GLY A 70 2.49 -0.33 -15.86
CA GLY A 70 1.28 -0.12 -16.65
C GLY A 70 0.24 0.72 -15.90
N GLU A 71 -1.00 0.71 -16.39
CA GLU A 71 -2.15 1.24 -15.65
C GLU A 71 -2.66 0.17 -14.68
N PHE A 72 -2.91 0.59 -13.45
CA PHE A 72 -3.52 -0.23 -12.42
C PHE A 72 -4.25 0.69 -11.43
N ARG A 73 -5.13 0.11 -10.63
CA ARG A 73 -5.81 0.81 -9.54
C ARG A 73 -5.53 0.10 -8.23
N CYS A 74 -5.48 0.87 -7.16
CA CYS A 74 -5.40 0.30 -5.82
C CYS A 74 -6.65 0.64 -5.01
N GLU A 75 -7.13 -0.35 -4.27
CA GLU A 75 -8.22 -0.16 -3.31
C GLU A 75 -7.79 -0.70 -1.95
N LEU A 76 -7.96 0.10 -0.89
CA LEU A 76 -7.78 -0.37 0.47
C LEU A 76 -9.04 -1.09 0.94
N GLN A 77 -8.94 -2.40 1.15
CA GLN A 77 -10.00 -3.20 1.74
C GLN A 77 -9.71 -3.52 3.20
N ARG A 78 -10.77 -3.46 4.02
CA ARG A 78 -10.73 -3.88 5.43
C ARG A 78 -11.26 -5.31 5.51
N ALA A 79 -10.36 -6.28 5.45
CA ALA A 79 -10.70 -7.69 5.54
C ALA A 79 -10.60 -8.20 6.99
N ALA A 80 -11.17 -9.38 7.25
CA ALA A 80 -11.18 -9.97 8.59
C ALA A 80 -9.77 -10.35 9.11
N ASN A 81 -8.84 -10.62 8.19
CA ASN A 81 -7.43 -10.91 8.43
C ASN A 81 -6.56 -9.65 8.56
N GLY A 82 -7.14 -8.46 8.37
CA GLY A 82 -6.44 -7.18 8.47
C GLY A 82 -6.65 -6.30 7.24
N PRO A 83 -5.96 -5.15 7.19
CA PRO A 83 -5.98 -4.28 6.02
C PRO A 83 -5.28 -4.94 4.83
N THR A 84 -5.96 -4.95 3.68
CA THR A 84 -5.46 -5.53 2.43
C THR A 84 -5.54 -4.48 1.34
N LEU A 85 -4.47 -4.34 0.54
CA LEU A 85 -4.45 -3.52 -0.66
C LEU A 85 -4.76 -4.43 -1.85
N LEU A 86 -5.88 -4.17 -2.52
CA LEU A 86 -6.25 -4.85 -3.76
C LEU A 86 -5.68 -4.05 -4.94
N VAL A 87 -4.86 -4.69 -5.75
CA VAL A 87 -4.27 -4.12 -6.97
C VAL A 87 -5.01 -4.68 -8.16
N ASP A 88 -5.89 -3.88 -8.76
CA ASP A 88 -6.65 -4.25 -9.96
C ASP A 88 -5.89 -3.85 -11.22
N ARG A 89 -5.76 -4.81 -12.13
CA ARG A 89 -5.21 -4.64 -13.46
C ARG A 89 -6.15 -5.28 -14.46
N THR A 90 -6.05 -4.84 -15.71
CA THR A 90 -6.85 -5.38 -16.82
C THR A 90 -6.78 -6.92 -16.84
N HIS A 91 -7.86 -7.56 -16.37
CA HIS A 91 -8.07 -9.01 -16.24
C HIS A 91 -7.50 -9.74 -15.01
N THR A 92 -6.84 -9.08 -14.05
CA THR A 92 -6.30 -9.72 -12.83
C THR A 92 -6.34 -8.79 -11.63
N ALA A 93 -6.66 -9.31 -10.44
CA ALA A 93 -6.54 -8.58 -9.18
C ALA A 93 -5.61 -9.33 -8.23
N ASP A 94 -4.57 -8.64 -7.74
CA ASP A 94 -3.61 -9.18 -6.77
C ASP A 94 -3.93 -8.60 -5.37
N SER A 95 -3.91 -9.44 -4.33
CA SER A 95 -4.16 -9.02 -2.94
C SER A 95 -2.86 -8.93 -2.15
N TYR A 96 -2.66 -7.81 -1.46
CA TYR A 96 -1.50 -7.60 -0.61
C TYR A 96 -1.92 -7.31 0.82
N THR A 97 -1.55 -8.16 1.77
CA THR A 97 -1.88 -7.95 3.18
C THR A 97 -0.84 -7.08 3.88
N LEU A 98 -1.31 -6.21 4.78
CA LEU A 98 -0.45 -5.37 5.62
C LEU A 98 0.41 -6.24 6.54
N ASP A 99 1.72 -6.19 6.35
CA ASP A 99 2.71 -6.99 7.07
C ASP A 99 3.37 -6.21 8.21
N SER A 100 3.82 -4.97 7.93
CA SER A 100 4.62 -4.20 8.88
C SER A 100 4.60 -2.71 8.63
N LEU A 101 4.85 -1.92 9.67
CA LEU A 101 5.11 -0.48 9.57
C LEU A 101 6.61 -0.22 9.76
N SER A 102 7.18 0.65 8.93
CA SER A 102 8.51 1.22 9.12
C SER A 102 8.40 2.72 9.37
N TYR A 103 9.18 3.23 10.31
CA TYR A 103 9.31 4.67 10.51
C TYR A 103 10.39 5.21 9.58
N ASP A 104 10.17 6.40 9.04
CA ASP A 104 11.21 7.18 8.35
C ASP A 104 12.16 7.83 9.38
#